data_AF-A0A5C8Q2S9-F1
#
_entry.id   AF-A0A5C8Q2S9-F1
#
_cell.length_a   1.000
_cell.length_b   1.000
_cell.length_c   1.000
_cell.angle_alpha   90.00
_cell.angle_beta   90.00
_cell.angle_gamma   90.00
#
_symmetry.space_group_name_H-M   'P 1'
#
loop_
_entity.id
_entity.type
_entity.pdbx_description
1 polymer ?
#
loop_
_entity_poly.entity_id
_entity_poly.type
_entity_poly.pdbx_seq_one_letter_code
_entity_poly.pdbx_strand_id
1 'polypeptide(L)'
;MSVNETVIALLRPKPDLTRLTREPTEAQAAAVEAPAGVGTIGSYVTEVVLPFAGTWTTPSRAAVYADIVLTAPEDGIPLLFIEVDNCHESPQKIAAKFHGYQRFFQRTVKDTDGHQRPMWRTRWWTPDHEPGDERPHPPVLLVFNRIGKRNPDLVMRKVAELTTSIWQGRAHRGGHHTYDGCIPIVATGLNLLREHGPDGPAFHRIGRPGFQSLKDAIGNPRGDAAVARARAAEAHADAQRTAEREARRPVCADCGAAFTNARWHESRLTGWGKDDYPHLCEACKHQAVTAKEREHEQQWTAAAAAEQARALEEAHWQADEEAEADRKARRFPFPFRS
;
A
#
# COMPACT_ATOMS: atom_id res chain seq x y z
N MET A 1 -20.40 16.10 -35.11
CA MET A 1 -19.00 16.24 -35.60
C MET A 1 -18.00 16.45 -34.47
N SER A 2 -18.24 17.36 -33.51
CA SER A 2 -17.26 17.66 -32.43
C SER A 2 -16.92 16.49 -31.50
N VAL A 3 -17.83 15.54 -31.30
CA VAL A 3 -17.60 14.30 -30.52
C VAL A 3 -16.48 13.46 -31.14
N ASN A 4 -16.59 13.12 -32.43
CA ASN A 4 -15.56 12.34 -33.12
C ASN A 4 -14.21 13.07 -33.15
N GLU A 5 -14.21 14.39 -33.35
CA GLU A 5 -12.99 15.20 -33.30
C GLU A 5 -12.33 15.18 -31.92
N THR A 6 -13.14 15.16 -30.85
CA THR A 6 -12.66 15.03 -29.48
C THR A 6 -12.02 13.66 -29.25
N VAL A 7 -12.67 12.59 -29.72
CA VAL A 7 -12.11 11.23 -29.66
C VAL A 7 -10.79 11.17 -30.42
N ILE A 8 -10.72 11.67 -31.66
CA ILE A 8 -9.49 11.67 -32.45
C ILE A 8 -8.38 12.49 -31.78
N ALA A 9 -8.71 13.64 -31.19
CA ALA A 9 -7.73 14.49 -30.52
C ALA A 9 -7.17 13.86 -29.23
N LEU A 10 -7.96 13.06 -28.51
CA LEU A 10 -7.49 12.27 -27.36
C LEU A 10 -6.75 11.00 -27.78
N LEU A 11 -7.29 10.26 -28.74
CA LEU A 11 -6.77 8.98 -29.23
C LEU A 11 -5.45 9.14 -29.99
N ARG A 12 -5.28 10.26 -30.70
CA ARG A 12 -4.12 10.56 -31.58
C ARG A 12 -3.66 9.32 -32.36
N PRO A 13 -4.53 8.74 -33.21
CA PRO A 13 -4.20 7.53 -33.93
C PRO A 13 -2.94 7.75 -34.76
N LYS A 14 -1.93 6.91 -34.56
CA LYS A 14 -0.70 7.00 -35.35
C LYS A 14 -1.04 6.76 -36.82
N PRO A 15 -0.54 7.59 -37.74
CA PRO A 15 -0.75 7.37 -39.15
C PRO A 15 -0.09 6.05 -39.58
N ASP A 16 -0.71 5.36 -40.52
CA ASP A 16 -0.15 4.17 -41.15
C ASP A 16 1.07 4.59 -42.00
N LEU A 17 2.28 4.32 -41.47
CA LEU A 17 3.54 4.72 -42.10
C LEU A 17 3.70 4.11 -43.50
N THR A 18 3.07 2.96 -43.78
CA THR A 18 3.13 2.33 -45.11
C THR A 18 2.43 3.19 -46.18
N ARG A 19 1.44 3.99 -45.76
CA ARG A 19 0.71 4.94 -46.63
C ARG A 19 1.44 6.27 -46.81
N LEU A 20 2.42 6.57 -45.96
CA LEU A 20 3.21 7.81 -46.02
C LEU A 20 4.46 7.71 -46.89
N THR A 21 4.67 6.59 -47.59
CA THR A 21 5.87 6.34 -48.41
C THR A 21 6.09 7.34 -49.55
N ARG A 22 5.06 8.11 -49.93
CA ARG A 22 5.13 9.16 -50.96
C ARG A 22 5.19 10.58 -50.39
N GLU A 23 5.08 10.73 -49.08
CA GLU A 23 5.12 12.04 -48.42
C GLU A 23 6.57 12.50 -48.20
N PRO A 24 6.81 13.82 -48.03
CA PRO A 24 8.13 14.34 -47.70
C PRO A 24 8.74 13.65 -46.47
N THR A 25 10.07 13.49 -46.44
CA THR A 25 10.79 12.84 -45.33
C THR A 25 10.49 13.50 -43.98
N GLU A 26 10.31 14.82 -43.96
CA GLU A 26 9.92 15.57 -42.77
C GLU A 26 8.53 15.17 -42.25
N ALA A 27 7.56 14.91 -43.14
CA ALA A 27 6.22 14.46 -42.77
C ALA A 27 6.24 13.01 -42.25
N GLN A 28 7.08 12.15 -42.84
CA GLN A 28 7.29 10.78 -42.35
C GLN A 28 7.95 10.77 -40.96
N ALA A 29 8.97 11.61 -40.75
CA ALA A 29 9.64 11.76 -39.46
C ALA A 29 8.68 12.31 -38.38
N ALA A 30 7.91 13.34 -38.72
CA ALA A 30 6.90 13.90 -37.81
C ALA A 30 5.82 12.87 -37.43
N ALA A 31 5.43 11.99 -38.36
CA ALA A 31 4.49 10.90 -38.10
C ALA A 31 5.03 9.84 -37.13
N VAL A 32 6.32 9.55 -37.18
CA VAL A 32 6.99 8.61 -36.25
C VAL A 32 7.04 9.19 -34.83
N GLU A 33 7.44 10.46 -34.73
CA GLU A 33 7.59 11.21 -33.49
C GLU A 33 6.25 11.70 -32.90
N ALA A 34 5.13 11.47 -33.59
CA ALA A 34 3.82 11.91 -33.14
C ALA A 34 3.52 11.35 -31.73
N PRO A 35 3.24 12.24 -30.74
CA PRO A 35 2.98 11.82 -29.38
C PRO A 35 1.78 10.87 -29.33
N ALA A 36 1.89 9.84 -28.50
CA ALA A 36 0.81 8.91 -28.27
C ALA A 36 -0.42 9.64 -27.70
N GLY A 37 -1.60 9.13 -28.05
CA GLY A 37 -2.83 9.53 -27.40
C GLY A 37 -3.14 8.61 -26.22
N VAL A 38 -4.39 8.65 -25.78
CA VAL A 38 -4.91 7.81 -24.69
C VAL A 38 -5.86 6.77 -25.24
N GLY A 39 -5.67 5.54 -24.79
CA GLY A 39 -6.49 4.37 -25.06
C GLY A 39 -6.41 3.89 -26.51
N THR A 40 -7.29 2.95 -26.81
CA THR A 40 -7.56 2.49 -28.17
C THR A 40 -8.96 2.94 -28.59
N ILE A 41 -9.35 2.74 -29.84
CA ILE A 41 -10.74 3.05 -30.26
C ILE A 41 -11.79 2.29 -29.43
N GLY A 42 -11.45 1.09 -28.93
CA GLY A 42 -12.33 0.28 -28.07
C GLY A 42 -12.45 0.83 -26.64
N SER A 43 -11.58 1.77 -26.25
CA SER A 43 -11.61 2.43 -24.94
C SER A 43 -12.69 3.52 -24.85
N TYR A 44 -13.29 3.92 -25.98
CA TYR A 44 -14.25 5.02 -26.07
C TYR A 44 -15.66 4.49 -26.37
N VAL A 45 -16.63 4.93 -25.57
CA VAL A 45 -18.06 4.67 -25.79
C VAL A 45 -18.79 5.99 -25.86
N THR A 46 -19.57 6.22 -26.92
CA THR A 46 -20.32 7.46 -27.12
C THR A 46 -21.78 7.33 -26.65
N GLU A 47 -22.42 8.47 -26.36
CA GLU A 47 -23.85 8.57 -26.05
C GLU A 47 -24.31 7.67 -24.89
N VAL A 48 -23.60 7.75 -23.77
CA VAL A 48 -23.81 6.84 -22.63
C VAL A 48 -24.85 7.40 -21.67
N VAL A 49 -25.94 6.67 -21.48
CA VAL A 49 -26.97 7.01 -20.50
C VAL A 49 -26.52 6.72 -19.07
N LEU A 50 -26.69 7.68 -18.17
CA LEU A 50 -26.29 7.66 -16.76
C LEU A 50 -27.53 7.81 -15.86
N PRO A 51 -28.19 6.69 -15.49
CA PRO A 51 -29.42 6.72 -14.73
C PRO A 51 -29.16 7.00 -13.25
N PHE A 52 -29.50 8.19 -12.76
CA PHE A 52 -29.63 8.43 -11.31
C PHE A 52 -31.00 8.03 -10.73
N ALA A 53 -31.93 7.62 -11.60
CA ALA A 53 -33.17 6.90 -11.27
C ALA A 53 -33.54 5.94 -12.42
N GLY A 54 -34.27 4.86 -12.13
CA GLY A 54 -34.54 3.77 -13.09
C GLY A 54 -33.39 2.76 -13.20
N THR A 55 -33.35 1.90 -14.21
CA THR A 55 -32.24 0.94 -14.44
C THR A 55 -31.35 1.39 -15.60
N TRP A 56 -30.28 0.64 -15.89
CA TRP A 56 -29.49 0.85 -17.11
C TRP A 56 -30.32 0.68 -18.40
N THR A 57 -31.26 -0.27 -18.39
CA THR A 57 -32.13 -0.59 -19.53
C THR A 57 -33.42 0.22 -19.55
N THR A 58 -33.81 0.82 -18.43
CA THR A 58 -35.01 1.64 -18.29
C THR A 58 -34.67 2.90 -17.50
N PRO A 59 -33.87 3.81 -18.09
CA PRO A 59 -33.46 5.03 -17.42
C PRO A 59 -34.66 5.97 -17.24
N SER A 60 -34.69 6.69 -16.12
CA SER A 60 -35.69 7.75 -15.95
C SER A 60 -35.46 8.87 -16.97
N ARG A 61 -36.51 9.63 -17.31
CA ARG A 61 -36.42 10.81 -18.19
C ARG A 61 -35.43 11.88 -17.71
N ALA A 62 -35.08 11.87 -16.43
CA ALA A 62 -34.17 12.82 -15.83
C ALA A 62 -32.69 12.40 -15.95
N ALA A 63 -32.37 11.22 -16.48
CA ALA A 63 -31.00 10.71 -16.60
C ALA A 63 -30.07 11.68 -17.35
N VAL A 64 -28.79 11.68 -16.96
CA VAL A 64 -27.74 12.39 -17.69
C VAL A 64 -27.25 11.53 -18.84
N TYR A 65 -26.77 12.16 -19.90
CA TYR A 65 -26.15 11.49 -21.04
C TYR A 65 -24.75 12.03 -21.17
N ALA A 66 -23.75 11.16 -21.07
CA ALA A 66 -22.38 11.51 -21.39
C ALA A 66 -22.17 11.41 -22.90
N ASP A 67 -21.54 12.42 -23.50
CA ASP A 67 -21.21 12.37 -24.93
C ASP A 67 -20.19 11.26 -25.21
N ILE A 68 -19.20 11.12 -24.32
CA ILE A 68 -18.17 10.07 -24.40
C ILE A 68 -17.85 9.56 -22.99
N VAL A 69 -17.59 8.26 -22.87
CA VAL A 69 -16.96 7.62 -21.72
C VAL A 69 -15.67 6.97 -22.20
N LEU A 70 -14.57 7.26 -21.50
CA LEU A 70 -13.23 6.74 -21.77
C LEU A 70 -12.76 5.89 -20.59
N THR A 71 -12.31 4.68 -20.89
CA THR A 71 -11.59 3.80 -19.95
C THR A 71 -10.29 3.32 -20.59
N ALA A 72 -9.17 3.83 -20.08
CA ALA A 72 -7.82 3.47 -20.52
C ALA A 72 -6.88 3.38 -19.29
N PRO A 73 -7.12 2.44 -18.36
CA PRO A 73 -6.30 2.28 -17.17
C PRO A 73 -4.81 2.03 -17.48
N GLU A 74 -4.51 1.42 -18.63
CA GLU A 74 -3.16 1.22 -19.16
C GLU A 74 -2.38 2.54 -19.32
N ASP A 75 -3.08 3.63 -19.61
CA ASP A 75 -2.51 4.98 -19.76
C ASP A 75 -2.72 5.83 -18.48
N GLY A 76 -3.15 5.20 -17.38
CA GLY A 76 -3.44 5.87 -16.12
C GLY A 76 -4.76 6.66 -16.11
N ILE A 77 -5.67 6.39 -17.05
CA ILE A 77 -7.00 7.03 -17.14
C ILE A 77 -8.09 5.97 -16.82
N PRO A 78 -8.47 5.78 -15.54
CA PRO A 78 -9.30 4.64 -15.14
C PRO A 78 -10.73 4.71 -15.69
N LEU A 79 -11.44 5.82 -15.44
CA LEU A 79 -12.79 6.09 -15.94
C LEU A 79 -12.95 7.60 -16.05
N LEU A 80 -13.20 8.10 -17.26
CA LEU A 80 -13.39 9.52 -17.55
C LEU A 80 -14.69 9.72 -18.33
N PHE A 81 -15.55 10.61 -17.84
CA PHE A 81 -16.73 11.06 -18.56
C PHE A 81 -16.39 12.35 -19.30
N ILE A 82 -16.90 12.51 -20.51
CA ILE A 82 -16.57 13.66 -21.36
C ILE A 82 -17.86 14.25 -21.93
N GLU A 83 -17.97 15.57 -21.84
CA GLU A 83 -19.00 16.39 -22.44
C GLU A 83 -18.35 17.28 -23.50
N VAL A 84 -19.01 17.47 -24.63
CA VAL A 84 -18.54 18.32 -25.73
C VAL A 84 -19.53 19.44 -25.96
N ASP A 85 -19.18 20.66 -25.55
CA ASP A 85 -20.02 21.85 -25.79
C ASP A 85 -19.52 22.64 -27.01
N ASN A 86 -20.43 22.92 -27.93
CA ASN A 86 -20.16 23.78 -29.08
C ASN A 86 -20.20 25.28 -28.73
N CYS A 87 -20.00 25.65 -27.46
CA CYS A 87 -20.15 27.01 -26.91
C CYS A 87 -21.58 27.57 -27.07
N HIS A 88 -22.59 26.70 -27.02
CA HIS A 88 -24.01 27.06 -27.13
C HIS A 88 -24.78 26.83 -25.83
N GLU A 89 -24.24 26.06 -24.89
CA GLU A 89 -24.88 25.85 -23.61
C GLU A 89 -24.62 27.01 -22.65
N SER A 90 -25.61 27.33 -21.81
CA SER A 90 -25.44 28.31 -20.74
C SER A 90 -24.65 27.68 -19.58
N PRO A 91 -23.96 28.49 -18.76
CA PRO A 91 -23.29 27.99 -17.56
C PRO A 91 -24.23 27.23 -16.62
N GLN A 92 -25.49 27.65 -16.51
CA GLN A 92 -26.51 27.01 -15.68
C GLN A 92 -26.87 25.62 -16.19
N LYS A 93 -26.96 25.44 -17.51
CA LYS A 93 -27.26 24.13 -18.10
C LYS A 93 -26.09 23.16 -17.90
N ILE A 94 -24.86 23.63 -18.10
CA ILE A 94 -23.65 22.84 -17.85
C ILE A 94 -23.54 22.47 -16.36
N ALA A 95 -23.76 23.43 -15.45
CA ALA A 95 -23.76 23.15 -14.01
C ALA A 95 -24.83 22.13 -13.61
N ALA A 96 -26.04 22.22 -14.19
CA ALA A 96 -27.10 21.24 -13.96
C ALA A 96 -26.70 19.83 -14.42
N LYS A 97 -25.98 19.69 -15.54
CA LYS A 97 -25.41 18.40 -15.97
C LYS A 97 -24.47 17.85 -14.90
N PHE A 98 -23.53 18.65 -14.38
CA PHE A 98 -22.60 18.20 -13.35
C PHE A 98 -23.28 17.81 -12.03
N HIS A 99 -24.36 18.50 -11.62
CA HIS A 99 -25.18 18.03 -10.51
C HIS A 99 -25.88 16.69 -10.82
N GLY A 100 -26.30 16.47 -12.06
CA GLY A 100 -26.80 15.18 -12.51
C GLY A 100 -25.75 14.06 -12.44
N TYR A 101 -24.51 14.34 -12.86
CA TYR A 101 -23.37 13.44 -12.67
C TYR A 101 -23.15 13.09 -11.20
N GLN A 102 -23.17 14.09 -10.31
CA GLN A 102 -23.03 13.86 -8.86
C GLN A 102 -24.11 12.91 -8.34
N ARG A 103 -25.38 13.15 -8.69
CA ARG A 103 -26.49 12.27 -8.29
C ARG A 103 -26.31 10.85 -8.81
N PHE A 104 -25.79 10.70 -10.04
CA PHE A 104 -25.49 9.40 -10.61
C PHE A 104 -24.32 8.71 -9.90
N PHE A 105 -23.25 9.42 -9.58
CA PHE A 105 -22.08 8.86 -8.91
C PHE A 105 -22.33 8.46 -7.45
N GLN A 106 -23.21 9.19 -6.78
CA GLN A 106 -23.66 8.88 -5.40
C GLN A 106 -24.66 7.73 -5.36
N ARG A 107 -25.28 7.38 -6.48
CA ARG A 107 -26.28 6.33 -6.52
C ARG A 107 -25.63 4.98 -6.25
N THR A 108 -26.18 4.25 -5.28
CA THR A 108 -25.78 2.88 -4.97
C THR A 108 -26.82 1.86 -5.42
N VAL A 109 -26.36 0.63 -5.61
CA VAL A 109 -27.16 -0.56 -5.83
C VAL A 109 -26.61 -1.68 -4.95
N LYS A 110 -27.43 -2.67 -4.64
CA LYS A 110 -26.95 -3.89 -3.98
C LYS A 110 -26.27 -4.79 -5.00
N ASP A 111 -25.12 -5.36 -4.65
CA ASP A 111 -24.50 -6.43 -5.40
C ASP A 111 -25.13 -7.80 -5.10
N THR A 112 -24.57 -8.85 -5.69
CA THR A 112 -25.01 -10.24 -5.53
C THR A 112 -24.94 -10.72 -4.08
N ASP A 113 -24.03 -10.15 -3.29
CA ASP A 113 -23.80 -10.48 -1.89
C ASP A 113 -24.60 -9.55 -0.95
N GLY A 114 -25.38 -8.62 -1.50
CA GLY A 114 -26.25 -7.70 -0.78
C GLY A 114 -25.55 -6.42 -0.27
N HIS A 115 -24.25 -6.24 -0.55
CA HIS A 115 -23.50 -5.06 -0.18
C HIS A 115 -23.83 -3.88 -1.11
N GLN A 116 -23.83 -2.67 -0.54
CA GLN A 116 -24.04 -1.45 -1.31
C GLN A 116 -22.76 -1.11 -2.09
N ARG A 117 -22.89 -0.95 -3.40
CA ARG A 117 -21.82 -0.45 -4.27
C ARG A 117 -22.32 0.69 -5.15
N PRO A 118 -21.47 1.65 -5.55
CA PRO A 118 -21.86 2.66 -6.52
C PRO A 118 -22.33 2.02 -7.83
N MET A 119 -23.44 2.50 -8.38
CA MET A 119 -24.08 1.92 -9.57
C MET A 119 -23.14 1.91 -10.78
N TRP A 120 -22.37 2.98 -10.98
CA TRP A 120 -21.42 3.07 -12.09
C TRP A 120 -20.35 1.97 -12.04
N ARG A 121 -20.00 1.45 -10.84
CA ARG A 121 -19.09 0.31 -10.68
C ARG A 121 -19.68 -1.02 -11.14
N THR A 122 -20.97 -1.11 -11.49
CA THR A 122 -21.53 -2.33 -12.09
C THR A 122 -21.25 -2.43 -13.60
N ARG A 123 -20.89 -1.32 -14.24
CA ARG A 123 -20.62 -1.25 -15.67
C ARG A 123 -19.13 -1.06 -15.96
N TRP A 124 -18.45 -0.26 -15.15
CA TRP A 124 -17.04 0.01 -15.32
C TRP A 124 -16.27 -0.49 -14.11
N TRP A 125 -15.23 -1.28 -14.38
CA TRP A 125 -14.31 -1.72 -13.35
C TRP A 125 -13.38 -0.58 -12.96
N THR A 126 -13.19 -0.39 -11.66
CA THR A 126 -12.17 0.49 -11.09
C THR A 126 -11.56 -0.23 -9.89
N PRO A 127 -10.26 -0.10 -9.65
CA PRO A 127 -9.62 -0.70 -8.48
C PRO A 127 -10.36 -0.35 -7.18
N ASP A 128 -10.34 -1.30 -6.25
CA ASP A 128 -10.76 -1.01 -4.89
C ASP A 128 -9.73 -0.10 -4.22
N HIS A 129 -10.24 0.78 -3.37
CA HIS A 129 -9.45 1.71 -2.59
C HIS A 129 -9.21 1.09 -1.22
N GLU A 130 -7.98 1.21 -0.71
CA GLU A 130 -7.65 0.81 0.66
C GLU A 130 -8.50 1.64 1.67
N PRO A 131 -8.71 1.13 2.88
CA PRO A 131 -9.31 1.92 3.96
C PRO A 131 -8.48 3.19 4.22
N GLY A 132 -9.09 4.36 4.08
CA GLY A 132 -8.42 5.65 4.27
C GLY A 132 -7.91 6.33 2.98
N ASP A 133 -7.97 5.63 1.84
CA ASP A 133 -7.71 6.26 0.53
C ASP A 133 -8.78 7.29 0.18
N GLU A 134 -8.36 8.34 -0.52
CA GLU A 134 -9.25 9.35 -1.10
C GLU A 134 -10.13 8.72 -2.19
N ARG A 135 -11.45 8.92 -2.14
CA ARG A 135 -12.40 8.37 -3.13
C ARG A 135 -13.10 9.50 -3.88
N PRO A 136 -12.40 10.22 -4.77
CA PRO A 136 -13.08 11.15 -5.65
C PRO A 136 -14.07 10.37 -6.53
N HIS A 137 -15.18 11.03 -6.86
CA HIS A 137 -16.04 10.55 -7.93
C HIS A 137 -15.28 10.56 -9.27
N PRO A 138 -15.70 9.77 -10.27
CA PRO A 138 -15.06 9.79 -11.57
C PRO A 138 -14.94 11.22 -12.14
N PRO A 139 -13.80 11.58 -12.75
CA PRO A 139 -13.61 12.88 -13.38
C PRO A 139 -14.60 13.12 -14.53
N VAL A 140 -14.92 14.39 -14.75
CA VAL A 140 -15.70 14.84 -15.90
C VAL A 140 -14.92 15.91 -16.65
N LEU A 141 -14.62 15.65 -17.92
CA LEU A 141 -13.95 16.56 -18.84
C LEU A 141 -14.97 17.29 -19.72
N LEU A 142 -14.92 18.61 -19.73
CA LEU A 142 -15.69 19.44 -20.66
C LEU A 142 -14.79 19.96 -21.77
N VAL A 143 -15.09 19.58 -23.01
CA VAL A 143 -14.36 20.01 -24.20
C VAL A 143 -15.16 21.08 -24.94
N PHE A 144 -14.61 22.28 -25.01
CA PHE A 144 -15.21 23.37 -25.77
C PHE A 144 -14.76 23.35 -27.22
N ASN A 145 -15.73 23.17 -28.12
CA ASN A 145 -15.57 23.44 -29.52
C ASN A 145 -16.11 24.84 -29.83
N ARG A 146 -15.23 25.79 -30.14
CA ARG A 146 -15.55 27.23 -30.26
C ARG A 146 -16.30 27.58 -31.57
N ILE A 147 -17.49 27.04 -31.75
CA ILE A 147 -18.41 27.36 -32.85
C ILE A 147 -19.41 28.44 -32.43
N GLY A 148 -19.93 28.34 -31.21
CA GLY A 148 -20.95 29.22 -30.68
C GLY A 148 -20.41 30.56 -30.17
N LYS A 149 -21.35 31.48 -29.87
CA LYS A 149 -21.07 32.86 -29.48
C LYS A 149 -20.56 33.03 -28.03
N ARG A 150 -20.65 32.00 -27.19
CA ARG A 150 -20.27 32.12 -25.78
C ARG A 150 -18.76 31.97 -25.62
N ASN A 151 -18.18 32.81 -24.75
CA ASN A 151 -16.78 32.69 -24.37
C ASN A 151 -16.61 31.55 -23.35
N PRO A 152 -15.86 30.48 -23.67
CA PRO A 152 -15.72 29.33 -22.79
C PRO A 152 -15.04 29.65 -21.46
N ASP A 153 -14.16 30.65 -21.39
CA ASP A 153 -13.46 31.02 -20.16
C ASP A 153 -14.44 31.67 -19.16
N LEU A 154 -15.34 32.53 -19.67
CA LEU A 154 -16.42 33.13 -18.86
C LEU A 154 -17.44 32.08 -18.44
N VAL A 155 -17.76 31.14 -19.33
CA VAL A 155 -18.66 30.02 -19.02
C VAL A 155 -18.05 29.17 -17.91
N MET A 156 -16.79 28.78 -18.03
CA MET A 156 -16.11 27.94 -17.04
C MET A 156 -15.97 28.61 -15.69
N ARG A 157 -15.68 29.91 -15.64
CA ARG A 157 -15.68 30.66 -14.37
C ARG A 157 -17.04 30.58 -13.68
N LYS A 158 -18.13 30.78 -14.44
CA LYS A 158 -19.47 30.73 -13.86
C LYS A 158 -19.91 29.32 -13.49
N VAL A 159 -19.53 28.31 -14.28
CA VAL A 159 -19.75 26.91 -13.94
C VAL A 159 -19.03 26.55 -12.65
N ALA A 160 -17.75 26.92 -12.51
CA ALA A 160 -16.97 26.70 -11.29
C ALA A 160 -17.67 27.27 -10.04
N GLU A 161 -18.18 28.50 -10.11
CA GLU A 161 -18.96 29.10 -9.02
C GLU A 161 -20.20 28.26 -8.69
N LEU A 162 -21.01 27.92 -9.70
CA LEU A 162 -22.28 27.20 -9.53
C LEU A 162 -22.09 25.76 -9.01
N THR A 163 -20.95 25.14 -9.31
CA THR A 163 -20.66 23.75 -8.93
C THR A 163 -19.70 23.63 -7.75
N THR A 164 -19.42 24.72 -7.03
CA THR A 164 -18.49 24.74 -5.89
C THR A 164 -18.74 23.59 -4.89
N SER A 165 -20.00 23.30 -4.59
CA SER A 165 -20.40 22.25 -3.64
C SER A 165 -20.05 20.81 -4.07
N ILE A 166 -19.68 20.60 -5.34
CA ILE A 166 -19.46 19.26 -5.90
C ILE A 166 -18.03 19.00 -6.33
N TRP A 167 -17.20 20.04 -6.56
CA TRP A 167 -15.79 19.89 -6.94
C TRP A 167 -14.80 20.36 -5.88
N GLN A 168 -15.22 21.26 -4.97
CA GLN A 168 -14.28 21.89 -4.04
C GLN A 168 -13.78 20.89 -3.00
N GLY A 169 -12.50 20.52 -3.12
CA GLY A 169 -11.81 19.69 -2.15
C GLY A 169 -11.63 20.41 -0.81
N ARG A 170 -11.34 19.62 0.23
CA ARG A 170 -11.09 20.10 1.60
C ARG A 170 -9.59 20.17 1.86
N ALA A 171 -9.13 21.24 2.50
CA ALA A 171 -7.75 21.33 2.93
C ALA A 171 -7.42 20.22 3.95
N HIS A 172 -6.29 19.55 3.77
CA HIS A 172 -5.83 18.48 4.64
C HIS A 172 -4.58 18.91 5.43
N ARG A 173 -4.34 18.29 6.59
CA ARG A 173 -3.12 18.47 7.40
C ARG A 173 -1.94 17.83 6.67
N GLY A 174 -1.40 18.55 5.70
CA GLY A 174 -0.29 18.09 4.85
C GLY A 174 -0.04 18.98 3.62
N GLY A 175 -0.65 20.17 3.57
CA GLY A 175 -0.46 21.14 2.49
C GLY A 175 -1.12 20.78 1.16
N HIS A 176 -1.99 19.76 1.14
CA HIS A 176 -2.77 19.35 -0.03
C HIS A 176 -4.27 19.38 0.27
N HIS A 177 -5.08 19.24 -0.78
CA HIS A 177 -6.54 19.10 -0.65
C HIS A 177 -6.92 17.65 -0.90
N THR A 178 -7.92 17.15 -0.17
CA THR A 178 -8.62 15.90 -0.47
C THR A 178 -9.92 16.22 -1.21
N TYR A 179 -10.28 15.37 -2.16
CA TYR A 179 -11.45 15.48 -3.03
C TYR A 179 -12.37 14.27 -2.84
N ASP A 180 -12.37 13.66 -1.65
CA ASP A 180 -13.28 12.57 -1.31
C ASP A 180 -14.74 12.95 -1.56
N GLY A 181 -15.46 12.14 -2.32
CA GLY A 181 -16.84 12.41 -2.76
C GLY A 181 -17.02 13.63 -3.67
N CYS A 182 -15.94 14.26 -4.13
CA CYS A 182 -15.96 15.38 -5.06
C CYS A 182 -15.73 14.90 -6.50
N ILE A 183 -16.21 15.67 -7.47
CA ILE A 183 -15.96 15.43 -8.90
C ILE A 183 -14.78 16.30 -9.36
N PRO A 184 -13.68 15.71 -9.87
CA PRO A 184 -12.69 16.45 -10.63
C PRO A 184 -13.32 16.97 -11.93
N ILE A 185 -13.65 18.27 -11.97
CA ILE A 185 -14.15 18.92 -13.18
C ILE A 185 -12.97 19.54 -13.92
N VAL A 186 -12.74 19.05 -15.13
CA VAL A 186 -11.64 19.47 -16.00
C VAL A 186 -12.23 20.09 -17.26
N ALA A 187 -11.58 21.12 -17.81
CA ALA A 187 -11.98 21.73 -19.06
C ALA A 187 -10.80 21.91 -20.02
N THR A 188 -11.08 21.85 -21.30
CA THR A 188 -10.14 22.18 -22.38
C THR A 188 -10.89 22.74 -23.59
N GLY A 189 -10.17 23.34 -24.53
CA GLY A 189 -10.68 23.66 -25.85
C GLY A 189 -10.21 22.63 -26.88
N LEU A 190 -11.05 22.30 -27.86
CA LEU A 190 -10.71 21.31 -28.89
C LEU A 190 -9.41 21.66 -29.65
N ASN A 191 -9.13 22.94 -29.86
CA ASN A 191 -7.88 23.36 -30.52
C ASN A 191 -6.65 23.15 -29.63
N LEU A 192 -6.72 23.50 -28.33
CA LEU A 192 -5.64 23.23 -27.37
C LEU A 192 -5.38 21.73 -27.25
N LEU A 193 -6.44 20.93 -27.24
CA LEU A 193 -6.35 19.48 -27.20
C LEU A 193 -5.69 18.91 -28.46
N ARG A 194 -6.03 19.41 -29.64
CA ARG A 194 -5.35 19.00 -30.89
C ARG A 194 -3.87 19.36 -30.87
N GLU A 195 -3.55 20.58 -30.44
CA GLU A 195 -2.19 21.11 -30.40
C GLU A 195 -1.31 20.35 -29.40
N HIS A 196 -1.70 20.30 -28.13
CA HIS A 196 -0.85 19.77 -27.06
C HIS A 196 -1.13 18.30 -26.72
N GLY A 197 -2.36 17.84 -26.90
CA GLY A 197 -2.75 16.45 -26.62
C GLY A 197 -2.99 16.15 -25.16
N PRO A 198 -3.22 14.86 -24.84
CA PRO A 198 -3.50 14.43 -23.48
C PRO A 198 -2.33 14.64 -22.51
N ASP A 199 -1.08 14.49 -22.95
CA ASP A 199 0.10 14.66 -22.10
C ASP A 199 0.60 16.11 -22.00
N GLY A 200 0.16 16.97 -22.91
CA GLY A 200 0.56 18.36 -22.94
C GLY A 200 -0.28 19.27 -22.03
N PRO A 201 0.10 20.56 -21.88
CA PRO A 201 -0.59 21.52 -21.03
C PRO A 201 -1.88 22.04 -21.69
N ALA A 202 -2.87 21.16 -21.87
CA ALA A 202 -4.16 21.50 -22.50
C ALA A 202 -5.33 21.62 -21.51
N PHE A 203 -5.17 21.11 -20.28
CA PHE A 203 -6.30 20.88 -19.39
C PHE A 203 -6.27 21.80 -18.17
N HIS A 204 -7.41 22.41 -17.88
CA HIS A 204 -7.59 23.22 -16.69
C HIS A 204 -8.57 22.53 -15.74
N ARG A 205 -8.09 22.12 -14.56
CA ARG A 205 -8.97 21.64 -13.48
C ARG A 205 -9.50 22.83 -12.67
N ILE A 206 -10.82 22.86 -12.49
CA ILE A 206 -11.43 23.87 -11.62
C ILE A 206 -10.82 23.78 -10.21
N GLY A 207 -10.47 24.94 -9.65
CA GLY A 207 -9.84 25.06 -8.34
C GLY A 207 -8.33 24.85 -8.33
N ARG A 208 -7.69 24.69 -9.49
CA ARG A 208 -6.22 24.63 -9.62
C ARG A 208 -5.71 25.67 -10.62
N PRO A 209 -4.54 26.28 -10.38
CA PRO A 209 -3.97 27.23 -11.31
C PRO A 209 -3.34 26.51 -12.52
N GLY A 210 -3.32 27.19 -13.66
CA GLY A 210 -2.59 26.78 -14.85
C GLY A 210 -3.23 25.65 -15.66
N PHE A 211 -2.65 25.42 -16.83
CA PHE A 211 -2.92 24.25 -17.66
C PHE A 211 -1.98 23.10 -17.28
N GLN A 212 -2.48 21.88 -17.36
CA GLN A 212 -1.87 20.63 -16.92
C GLN A 212 -2.04 19.56 -18.01
N SER A 213 -1.31 18.46 -17.88
CA SER A 213 -1.62 17.21 -18.58
C SER A 213 -2.99 16.67 -18.12
N LEU A 214 -3.63 15.82 -18.92
CA LEU A 214 -4.89 15.19 -18.55
C LEU A 214 -4.75 14.41 -17.25
N LYS A 215 -3.67 13.63 -17.11
CA LYS A 215 -3.38 12.80 -15.93
C LYS A 215 -3.24 13.64 -14.66
N ASP A 216 -2.50 14.74 -14.72
CA ASP A 216 -2.34 15.64 -13.56
C ASP A 216 -3.64 16.39 -13.24
N ALA A 217 -4.39 16.78 -14.27
CA ALA A 217 -5.68 17.44 -14.10
C ALA A 217 -6.68 16.53 -13.39
N ILE A 218 -6.83 15.26 -13.79
CA ILE A 218 -7.78 14.35 -13.14
C ILE A 218 -7.26 13.81 -11.79
N GLY A 219 -5.93 13.65 -11.64
CA GLY A 219 -5.28 13.12 -10.44
C GLY A 219 -5.10 14.09 -9.28
N ASN A 220 -4.41 13.66 -8.22
CA ASN A 220 -4.07 14.50 -7.07
C ASN A 220 -2.55 14.47 -6.78
N PRO A 221 -1.70 14.98 -7.70
CA PRO A 221 -0.24 14.85 -7.56
C PRO A 221 0.32 15.44 -6.26
N ARG A 222 -0.34 16.46 -5.68
CA ARG A 222 0.04 17.00 -4.36
C ARG A 222 -0.31 16.05 -3.21
N GLY A 223 -1.46 15.38 -3.29
CA GLY A 223 -1.84 14.31 -2.37
C GLY A 223 -0.92 13.11 -2.50
N ASP A 224 -0.67 12.64 -3.73
CA ASP A 224 0.23 11.52 -4.02
C ASP A 224 1.64 11.79 -3.48
N ALA A 225 2.16 13.01 -3.70
CA ALA A 225 3.45 13.42 -3.15
C ALA A 225 3.44 13.49 -1.61
N ALA A 226 2.31 13.84 -0.98
CA ALA A 226 2.20 13.85 0.48
C ALA A 226 2.20 12.41 1.04
N VAL A 227 1.48 11.48 0.42
CA VAL A 227 1.50 10.06 0.77
C VAL A 227 2.90 9.47 0.58
N ALA A 228 3.56 9.77 -0.53
CA ALA A 228 4.93 9.32 -0.78
C ALA A 228 5.92 9.83 0.28
N ARG A 229 5.82 11.10 0.69
CA ARG A 229 6.63 11.67 1.78
C ARG A 229 6.36 10.99 3.11
N ALA A 230 5.09 10.71 3.44
CA ALA A 230 4.73 10.02 4.67
C ALA A 230 5.32 8.61 4.72
N ARG A 231 5.20 7.83 3.63
CA ARG A 231 5.80 6.49 3.51
C ARG A 231 7.33 6.53 3.61
N ALA A 232 7.97 7.51 2.99
CA ALA A 232 9.42 7.68 3.08
C ALA A 232 9.87 8.02 4.52
N ALA A 233 9.12 8.86 5.22
CA ALA A 233 9.40 9.21 6.61
C ALA A 233 9.21 8.01 7.55
N GLU A 234 8.17 7.20 7.34
CA GLU A 234 7.94 5.96 8.09
C GLU A 234 9.05 4.94 7.85
N ALA A 235 9.41 4.70 6.59
CA ALA A 235 10.51 3.82 6.23
C ALA A 235 11.85 4.29 6.85
N HIS A 236 12.10 5.60 6.87
CA HIS A 236 13.28 6.14 7.53
C HIS A 236 13.23 5.92 9.05
N ALA A 237 12.09 6.16 9.69
CA ALA A 237 11.93 5.96 11.13
C ALA A 237 12.06 4.47 11.52
N ASP A 238 11.55 3.55 10.70
CA ASP A 238 11.75 2.10 10.87
C ASP A 238 13.21 1.69 10.70
N ALA A 239 13.89 2.24 9.69
CA ALA A 239 15.32 2.02 9.50
C ALA A 239 16.13 2.53 10.70
N GLN A 240 15.78 3.71 11.24
CA GLN A 240 16.39 4.25 12.46
C GLN A 240 16.12 3.36 13.67
N ARG A 241 14.86 2.95 13.92
CA ARG A 241 14.52 2.01 15.01
C ARG A 241 15.28 0.70 14.90
N THR A 242 15.42 0.18 13.67
CA THR A 242 16.17 -1.06 13.41
C THR A 242 17.65 -0.86 13.68
N ALA A 243 18.24 0.24 13.21
CA ALA A 243 19.65 0.56 13.47
C ALA A 243 19.94 0.80 14.96
N GLU A 244 19.09 1.55 15.66
CA GLU A 244 19.19 1.78 17.11
C GLU A 244 19.03 0.50 17.90
N ARG A 245 18.10 -0.37 17.48
CA ARG A 245 18.00 -1.72 18.00
C ARG A 245 19.35 -2.38 17.81
N GLU A 246 19.81 -2.61 16.58
CA GLU A 246 21.06 -3.31 16.28
C GLU A 246 22.28 -2.73 17.02
N ALA A 247 22.38 -1.41 17.19
CA ALA A 247 23.45 -0.78 17.97
C ALA A 247 23.41 -1.13 19.48
N ARG A 248 22.24 -1.48 20.01
CA ARG A 248 22.05 -1.98 21.38
C ARG A 248 22.11 -3.51 21.47
N ARG A 249 22.53 -4.21 20.41
CA ARG A 249 22.64 -5.66 20.42
C ARG A 249 23.73 -6.09 21.41
N PRO A 250 23.39 -6.89 22.43
CA PRO A 250 24.39 -7.42 23.36
C PRO A 250 25.40 -8.31 22.65
N VAL A 251 26.61 -8.33 23.19
CA VAL A 251 27.67 -9.24 22.78
C VAL A 251 27.93 -10.26 23.89
N CYS A 252 28.39 -11.44 23.50
CA CYS A 252 28.81 -12.48 24.44
C CYS A 252 30.02 -12.01 25.25
N ALA A 253 29.93 -12.11 26.57
CA ALA A 253 31.05 -11.78 27.45
C ALA A 253 32.26 -12.71 27.29
N ASP A 254 32.04 -13.94 26.80
CA ASP A 254 33.08 -14.95 26.65
C ASP A 254 33.75 -14.89 25.26
N CYS A 255 32.97 -15.02 24.19
CA CYS A 255 33.51 -15.07 22.82
C CYS A 255 33.41 -13.75 22.03
N GLY A 256 32.81 -12.70 22.59
CA GLY A 256 32.65 -11.39 21.93
C GLY A 256 31.64 -11.34 20.78
N ALA A 257 31.04 -12.47 20.39
CA ALA A 257 30.08 -12.53 19.30
C ALA A 257 28.77 -11.81 19.65
N ALA A 258 28.24 -11.04 18.70
CA ALA A 258 26.93 -10.41 18.83
C ALA A 258 25.83 -11.48 18.98
N PHE A 259 24.87 -11.24 19.87
CA PHE A 259 23.77 -12.17 20.09
C PHE A 259 22.93 -12.33 18.83
N THR A 260 22.42 -13.53 18.56
CA THR A 260 21.40 -13.75 17.53
C THR A 260 20.08 -13.08 17.93
N ASN A 261 19.16 -12.86 16.98
CA ASN A 261 17.83 -12.31 17.29
C ASN A 261 17.08 -13.13 18.35
N ALA A 262 17.16 -14.47 18.28
CA ALA A 262 16.51 -15.37 19.23
C ALA A 262 17.12 -15.24 20.63
N ARG A 263 18.46 -15.30 20.76
CA ARG A 263 19.15 -15.17 22.04
C ARG A 263 18.91 -13.81 22.68
N TRP A 264 18.95 -12.75 21.87
CA TRP A 264 18.69 -11.41 22.35
C TRP A 264 17.23 -11.22 22.82
N HIS A 265 16.27 -11.80 22.11
CA HIS A 265 14.87 -11.80 22.56
C HIS A 265 14.70 -12.55 23.88
N GLU A 266 15.31 -13.73 24.04
CA GLU A 266 15.30 -14.51 25.28
C GLU A 266 15.88 -13.70 26.45
N SER A 267 17.05 -13.06 26.26
CA SER A 267 17.70 -12.23 27.28
C SER A 267 16.85 -11.03 27.74
N ARG A 268 15.89 -10.57 26.92
CA ARG A 268 14.96 -9.48 27.27
C ARG A 268 13.72 -9.97 28.00
N LEU A 269 13.19 -11.14 27.65
CA LEU A 269 11.95 -11.68 28.21
C LEU A 269 12.13 -12.27 29.61
N THR A 270 13.28 -12.85 29.91
CA THR A 270 13.45 -13.62 31.16
C THR A 270 13.57 -12.76 32.41
N GLY A 271 13.82 -11.45 32.27
CA GLY A 271 14.25 -10.62 33.39
C GLY A 271 15.54 -11.19 34.01
N TRP A 272 16.22 -10.41 34.84
CA TRP A 272 17.45 -10.85 35.50
C TRP A 272 17.17 -11.88 36.63
N GLY A 273 16.54 -13.02 36.33
CA GLY A 273 16.14 -13.99 37.37
C GLY A 273 15.77 -15.42 36.96
N LYS A 274 15.77 -15.80 35.67
CA LYS A 274 15.51 -17.20 35.24
C LYS A 274 16.56 -17.81 34.29
N ASP A 275 17.48 -17.00 33.77
CA ASP A 275 18.60 -17.47 32.98
C ASP A 275 19.87 -17.27 33.82
N ASP A 276 20.55 -18.36 34.15
CA ASP A 276 21.81 -18.33 34.92
C ASP A 276 22.95 -17.69 34.12
N TYR A 277 22.81 -17.57 32.78
CA TYR A 277 23.87 -17.09 31.89
C TYR A 277 23.39 -16.01 30.90
N PRO A 278 22.79 -14.89 31.36
CA PRO A 278 22.16 -13.89 30.49
C PRO A 278 23.15 -13.13 29.59
N HIS A 279 24.45 -13.19 29.93
CA HIS A 279 25.55 -12.51 29.25
C HIS A 279 26.31 -13.42 28.25
N LEU A 280 25.93 -14.68 28.12
CA LEU A 280 26.53 -15.63 27.18
C LEU A 280 25.68 -15.83 25.93
N CYS A 281 26.33 -16.03 24.78
CA CYS A 281 25.65 -16.52 23.58
C CYS A 281 25.21 -17.98 23.76
N GLU A 282 24.35 -18.47 22.88
CA GLU A 282 23.76 -19.82 23.00
C GLU A 282 24.81 -20.93 23.10
N ALA A 283 25.87 -20.86 22.28
CA ALA A 283 26.95 -21.84 22.31
C ALA A 283 27.73 -21.82 23.63
N CYS A 284 28.14 -20.63 24.08
CA CYS A 284 28.86 -20.47 25.36
C CYS A 284 27.97 -20.85 26.55
N LYS A 285 26.66 -20.54 26.51
CA LYS A 285 25.68 -20.96 27.52
C LYS A 285 25.60 -22.48 27.59
N HIS A 286 25.48 -23.16 26.45
CA HIS A 286 25.43 -24.61 26.42
C HIS A 286 26.70 -25.23 27.02
N GLN A 287 27.88 -24.71 26.66
CA GLN A 287 29.14 -25.15 27.24
C GLN A 287 29.21 -24.94 28.75
N ALA A 288 28.78 -23.77 29.25
CA ALA A 288 28.76 -23.46 30.69
C ALA A 288 27.80 -24.38 31.47
N VAL A 289 26.61 -24.66 30.92
CA VAL A 289 25.65 -25.61 31.50
C VAL A 289 26.26 -27.01 31.55
N THR A 290 26.81 -27.51 30.44
CA THR A 290 27.43 -28.83 30.39
C THR A 290 28.63 -28.95 31.32
N ALA A 291 29.43 -27.89 31.46
CA ALA A 291 30.54 -27.88 32.41
C ALA A 291 30.04 -28.00 33.86
N LYS A 292 29.02 -27.21 34.23
CA LYS A 292 28.39 -27.26 35.56
C LYS A 292 27.76 -28.62 35.86
N GLU A 293 27.11 -29.23 34.88
CA GLU A 293 26.54 -30.59 35.02
C GLU A 293 27.64 -31.64 35.25
N ARG A 294 28.75 -31.57 34.50
CA ARG A 294 29.91 -32.46 34.70
C ARG A 294 30.57 -32.26 36.05
N GLU A 295 30.72 -31.02 36.52
CA GLU A 295 31.25 -30.74 37.85
C GLU A 295 30.35 -31.33 38.95
N HIS A 296 29.03 -31.19 38.81
CA HIS A 296 28.08 -31.77 39.74
C HIS A 296 28.12 -33.30 39.73
N GLU A 297 28.22 -33.93 38.56
CA GLU A 297 28.39 -35.38 38.43
C GLU A 297 29.72 -35.87 39.02
N GLN A 298 30.82 -35.14 38.82
CA GLN A 298 32.11 -35.42 39.45
C GLN A 298 32.05 -35.29 40.97
N GLN A 299 31.38 -34.27 41.50
CA GLN A 299 31.19 -34.10 42.94
C GLN A 299 30.34 -35.22 43.53
N TRP A 300 29.26 -35.61 42.85
CA TRP A 300 28.39 -36.69 43.28
C TRP A 300 29.10 -38.04 43.27
N THR A 301 29.82 -38.35 42.19
CA THR A 301 30.63 -39.58 42.08
C THR A 301 31.76 -39.61 43.11
N ALA A 302 32.44 -38.49 43.35
CA ALA A 302 33.48 -38.39 44.38
C ALA A 302 32.89 -38.58 45.78
N ALA A 303 31.71 -38.02 46.06
CA ALA A 303 31.01 -38.21 47.33
C ALA A 303 30.61 -39.69 47.54
N ALA A 304 30.06 -40.34 46.51
CA ALA A 304 29.72 -41.76 46.54
C ALA A 304 30.95 -42.66 46.75
N ALA A 305 32.08 -42.35 46.10
CA ALA A 305 33.34 -43.07 46.30
C ALA A 305 33.90 -42.88 47.71
N ALA A 306 33.82 -41.66 48.27
CA ALA A 306 34.23 -41.39 49.65
C ALA A 306 33.35 -42.13 50.67
N GLU A 307 32.05 -42.24 50.41
CA GLU A 307 31.12 -43.02 51.25
C GLU A 307 31.44 -44.52 51.20
N GLN A 308 31.72 -45.07 50.00
CA GLN A 308 32.16 -46.47 49.86
C GLN A 308 33.49 -46.74 50.58
N ALA A 309 34.46 -45.82 50.48
CA ALA A 309 35.74 -45.96 51.17
C ALA A 309 35.55 -45.99 52.70
N ARG A 310 34.69 -45.13 53.25
CA ARG A 310 34.33 -45.16 54.68
C ARG A 310 33.66 -46.47 55.08
N ALA A 311 32.74 -46.98 54.27
CA ALA A 311 32.08 -48.26 54.53
C ALA A 311 33.07 -49.44 54.51
N LEU A 312 34.05 -49.43 53.60
CA LEU A 312 35.12 -50.44 53.57
C LEU A 312 36.06 -50.34 54.77
N GLU A 313 36.40 -49.13 55.20
CA GLU A 313 37.23 -48.89 56.39
C GLU A 313 36.51 -49.34 57.67
N GLU A 314 35.21 -49.06 57.79
CA GLU A 314 34.36 -49.53 58.88
C GLU A 314 34.20 -51.05 58.88
N ALA A 315 34.01 -51.66 57.70
CA ALA A 315 33.98 -53.12 57.58
C ALA A 315 35.33 -53.78 57.94
N HIS A 316 36.45 -53.14 57.58
CA HIS A 316 37.79 -53.62 57.95
C HIS A 316 38.03 -53.49 59.45
N TRP A 317 37.62 -52.39 60.07
CA TRP A 317 37.63 -52.21 61.52
C TRP A 317 36.79 -53.28 62.24
N GLN A 318 35.57 -53.54 61.76
CA GLN A 318 34.70 -54.60 62.31
C GLN A 318 35.34 -55.99 62.18
N ALA A 319 35.98 -56.29 61.05
CA ALA A 319 36.68 -57.56 60.85
C ALA A 319 37.91 -57.70 61.77
N ASP A 320 38.65 -56.62 62.02
CA ASP A 320 39.75 -56.59 62.99
C ASP A 320 39.26 -56.78 64.43
N GLU A 321 38.14 -56.15 64.82
CA GLU A 321 37.52 -56.40 66.13
C GLU A 321 37.03 -57.85 66.28
N GLU A 322 36.39 -58.42 65.26
CA GLU A 322 35.99 -59.83 65.27
C GLU A 322 37.21 -60.76 65.36
N ALA A 323 38.29 -60.47 64.63
CA ALA A 323 39.52 -61.25 64.68
C ALA A 323 40.25 -61.12 66.03
N GLU A 324 40.17 -59.96 66.69
CA GLU A 324 40.69 -59.76 68.04
C GLU A 324 39.81 -60.46 69.09
N ALA A 325 38.49 -60.44 68.92
CA ALA A 325 37.54 -61.19 69.75
C ALA A 325 37.78 -62.71 69.63
N ASP A 326 37.98 -63.25 68.42
CA ASP A 326 38.32 -64.66 68.20
C ASP A 326 39.71 -65.00 68.80
N ARG A 327 40.70 -64.11 68.66
CA ARG A 327 42.00 -64.26 69.34
C ARG A 327 41.87 -64.28 70.87
N LYS A 328 41.03 -63.43 71.46
CA LYS A 328 40.76 -63.43 72.92
C LYS A 328 40.02 -64.70 73.35
N ALA A 329 39.05 -65.18 72.56
CA ALA A 329 38.34 -66.42 72.82
C ALA A 329 39.28 -67.65 72.79
N ARG A 330 40.28 -67.66 71.90
CA ARG A 330 41.31 -68.71 71.85
C ARG A 330 42.38 -68.63 72.94
N ARG A 331 42.53 -67.49 73.64
CA ARG A 331 43.58 -67.26 74.65
C ARG A 331 43.18 -67.66 76.08
N PHE A 332 41.90 -67.96 76.32
CA PHE A 332 41.41 -68.53 77.56
C PHE A 332 40.75 -69.91 77.30
N PRO A 333 41.54 -71.00 77.23
CA PRO A 333 40.94 -72.30 77.48
C PRO A 333 40.59 -72.33 78.98
N PHE A 334 39.29 -72.36 79.28
CA PHE A 334 38.80 -72.70 80.61
C PHE A 334 39.55 -73.93 81.15
N PRO A 335 40.17 -73.87 82.34
CA PRO A 335 40.68 -75.07 82.98
C PRO A 335 39.54 -75.80 83.69
N PHE A 336 39.59 -77.11 83.53
CA PHE A 336 38.81 -78.16 84.19
C PHE A 336 38.73 -78.04 85.72
N ARG A 337 37.57 -78.38 86.29
CA ARG A 337 37.30 -79.32 87.42
C ARG A 337 35.83 -79.15 87.84
N SER A 338 35.05 -80.20 88.11
CA SER A 338 35.35 -81.54 88.62
C SER A 338 34.40 -82.58 88.05
#